data_AF-R1CZI8-F1
#
_entry.id   AF-R1CZI8-F1
#
_cell.length_a   1.000
_cell.length_b   1.000
_cell.length_c   1.000
_cell.angle_alpha   90.00
_cell.angle_beta   90.00
_cell.angle_gamma   90.00
#
_symmetry.space_group_name_H-M   'P 1'
#
loop_
_entity.id
_entity.type
_entity.pdbx_description
1 polymer ?
#
loop_
_entity_poly.entity_id
_entity_poly.type
_entity_poly.pdbx_seq_one_letter_code
_entity_poly.pdbx_strand_id
1 'polypeptide(L)'
;MADAHVSSRDVDEHISSLKQCKIISEDAVKALCEKAKEILMEESNVHHVPIPAVVVGDIHGQFYDLLELFDVGGQVPSVNYVFMGDFVDRGYYSVETFLLLLALK
;
A
#
# COMPACT_ATOMS: atom_id res chain seq x y z
N MET A 1 15.59 -10.79 -20.94
CA MET A 1 15.86 -11.10 -19.52
C MET A 1 14.57 -10.81 -18.79
N ALA A 2 14.12 -11.76 -17.96
CA ALA A 2 12.71 -12.04 -17.67
C ALA A 2 11.86 -10.81 -17.25
N ASP A 3 10.80 -10.56 -18.01
CA ASP A 3 9.68 -9.72 -17.60
C ASP A 3 9.03 -10.33 -16.36
N ALA A 4 9.27 -9.72 -15.20
CA ALA A 4 8.62 -10.06 -13.95
C ALA A 4 7.16 -9.60 -14.03
N HIS A 5 6.33 -10.36 -14.73
CA HIS A 5 4.89 -10.19 -14.72
C HIS A 5 4.38 -10.65 -13.35
N VAL A 6 4.50 -9.78 -12.33
CA VAL A 6 3.95 -10.00 -10.99
C VAL A 6 2.46 -10.30 -11.17
N SER A 7 2.05 -11.55 -10.92
CA SER A 7 0.64 -11.94 -11.04
C SER A 7 -0.13 -11.36 -9.85
N SER A 8 -1.43 -11.11 -10.01
CA SER A 8 -2.30 -10.66 -8.89
C SER A 8 -2.12 -11.56 -7.66
N ARG A 9 -1.92 -12.87 -7.87
CA ARG A 9 -1.71 -13.85 -6.80
C ARG A 9 -0.44 -13.61 -5.99
N ASP A 10 0.65 -13.20 -6.63
CA ASP A 10 1.90 -12.87 -5.93
C ASP A 10 1.72 -11.62 -5.07
N VAL A 11 0.94 -10.63 -5.55
CA VAL A 11 0.62 -9.42 -4.80
C VAL A 11 -0.23 -9.76 -3.57
N ASP A 12 -1.25 -10.61 -3.71
CA ASP A 12 -2.10 -11.05 -2.59
C ASP A 12 -1.30 -11.78 -1.49
N GLU A 13 -0.33 -12.61 -1.89
CA GLU A 13 0.60 -13.28 -0.94
C GLU A 13 1.55 -12.29 -0.26
N HIS A 14 2.07 -11.31 -1.01
CA HIS A 14 2.89 -10.23 -0.45
C HIS A 14 2.07 -9.36 0.51
N ILE A 15 0.84 -8.98 0.18
CA ILE A 15 -0.06 -8.24 1.07
C ILE A 15 -0.28 -9.02 2.36
N SER A 16 -0.58 -10.32 2.25
CA SER A 16 -0.81 -11.18 3.41
C SER A 16 0.43 -11.30 4.30
N SER A 17 1.62 -11.36 3.69
CA SER A 17 2.90 -11.39 4.40
C SER A 17 3.21 -10.05 5.08
N LEU A 18 3.00 -8.94 4.37
CA LEU A 18 3.22 -7.58 4.88
C LEU A 18 2.25 -7.27 6.03
N LYS A 19 0.98 -7.69 5.94
CA LYS A 19 -0.02 -7.62 7.04
C LYS A 19 0.45 -8.31 8.33
N GLN A 20 1.34 -9.31 8.22
CA GLN A 20 1.93 -10.03 9.36
C GLN A 20 3.28 -9.44 9.82
N CYS A 21 3.66 -8.25 9.36
CA CYS A 21 5.00 -7.67 9.55
C CYS A 21 6.15 -8.56 9.05
N LYS A 22 5.93 -9.36 7.99
CA LYS A 22 7.00 -10.16 7.38
C LYS A 22 7.67 -9.39 6.26
N ILE A 23 9.00 -9.48 6.24
CA ILE A 23 9.85 -8.89 5.20
C ILE A 23 9.74 -9.74 3.94
N ILE A 24 9.49 -9.09 2.81
CA ILE A 24 9.50 -9.69 1.47
C ILE A 24 10.90 -9.55 0.84
N SER A 25 11.22 -10.36 -0.18
CA SER A 25 12.52 -10.31 -0.84
C SER A 25 12.75 -8.97 -1.56
N GLU A 26 14.02 -8.57 -1.69
CA GLU A 26 14.41 -7.34 -2.39
C GLU A 26 13.90 -7.31 -3.84
N ASP A 27 13.95 -8.46 -4.53
CA ASP A 27 13.41 -8.57 -5.90
C ASP A 27 11.89 -8.31 -5.95
N ALA A 28 11.14 -8.79 -4.95
CA ALA A 28 9.71 -8.54 -4.84
C ALA A 28 9.42 -7.06 -4.55
N VAL A 29 10.17 -6.44 -3.64
CA VAL A 29 10.08 -5.00 -3.35
C VAL A 29 10.33 -4.19 -4.62
N LYS A 30 11.39 -4.52 -5.35
CA LYS A 30 11.76 -3.81 -6.58
C LYS A 30 10.67 -3.94 -7.64
N ALA A 31 10.11 -5.13 -7.82
CA ALA A 31 9.03 -5.35 -8.77
C ALA A 31 7.74 -4.60 -8.40
N LEU A 32 7.39 -4.54 -7.11
CA LEU A 32 6.26 -3.75 -6.62
C LEU A 32 6.47 -2.25 -6.84
N CYS A 33 7.66 -1.75 -6.52
CA CYS A 33 8.02 -0.34 -6.72
C CYS A 33 7.96 0.07 -8.20
N GLU A 34 8.47 -0.74 -9.13
CA GLU A 34 8.39 -0.43 -10.56
C GLU A 34 6.94 -0.42 -11.06
N LYS A 35 6.11 -1.39 -10.66
CA LYS A 35 4.68 -1.41 -11.01
C LYS A 35 3.92 -0.19 -10.47
N ALA A 36 4.12 0.12 -9.20
CA ALA A 36 3.45 1.26 -8.59
C ALA A 36 3.90 2.58 -9.22
N LYS A 37 5.18 2.69 -9.59
CA LYS A 37 5.71 3.85 -10.31
C LYS A 37 5.09 4.00 -11.69
N GLU A 38 4.89 2.92 -12.45
CA GLU A 38 4.15 2.95 -13.72
C GLU A 38 2.73 3.49 -13.53
N ILE A 39 2.00 2.97 -12.54
CA ILE A 39 0.63 3.42 -12.22
C ILE A 39 0.63 4.91 -11.83
N LEU A 40 1.49 5.31 -10.91
CA LEU A 40 1.58 6.69 -10.41
C LEU A 40 2.03 7.68 -11.49
N MET A 41 2.81 7.24 -12.49
CA MET A 41 3.22 8.07 -13.62
C MET A 41 2.09 8.34 -14.61
N GLU A 42 1.15 7.40 -14.76
CA GLU A 42 -0.03 7.57 -15.62
C GLU A 42 -1.16 8.36 -14.93
N GLU A 43 -1.14 8.39 -13.60
CA GLU A 43 -2.14 9.08 -12.79
C GLU A 43 -2.06 10.61 -12.88
N SER A 44 -3.23 11.26 -12.93
CA SER A 44 -3.34 12.71 -12.91
C SER A 44 -3.06 13.29 -11.52
N ASN A 45 -2.39 14.45 -11.47
CA ASN A 45 -2.13 15.22 -10.24
C ASN A 45 -3.39 15.52 -9.41
N VAL A 46 -4.57 15.54 -10.05
CA VAL A 46 -5.86 15.69 -9.38
C VAL A 46 -6.66 14.42 -9.63
N HIS A 47 -6.93 13.68 -8.56
CA HIS A 47 -7.71 12.45 -8.59
C HIS A 47 -9.14 12.67 -8.08
N HIS A 48 -10.12 12.20 -8.84
CA HIS A 48 -11.52 12.19 -8.43
C HIS A 48 -11.83 10.87 -7.71
N VAL A 49 -12.20 10.95 -6.43
CA VAL A 49 -12.51 9.77 -5.62
C VAL A 49 -14.02 9.64 -5.44
N PRO A 50 -14.63 8.50 -5.79
CA PRO A 50 -16.06 8.28 -5.57
C PRO A 50 -16.39 8.12 -4.08
N ILE A 51 -17.50 8.72 -3.64
CA ILE A 51 -18.01 8.56 -2.29
C ILE A 51 -18.81 7.24 -2.15
N PRO A 52 -18.85 6.62 -0.96
CA PRO A 52 -18.19 7.01 0.28
C PRO A 52 -16.68 6.72 0.27
N ALA A 53 -15.90 7.60 0.90
CA ALA A 53 -14.45 7.46 1.02
C ALA A 53 -14.00 7.77 2.46
N VAL A 54 -13.01 7.02 2.94
CA VAL A 54 -12.36 7.22 4.24
C VAL A 54 -11.11 8.04 4.00
N VAL A 55 -11.03 9.20 4.64
CA VAL A 55 -9.84 10.07 4.58
C VAL A 55 -8.97 9.78 5.79
N VAL A 56 -7.71 9.44 5.53
CA VAL A 56 -6.70 9.12 6.55
C VAL A 56 -5.60 10.17 6.51
N GLY A 57 -5.26 10.70 7.68
CA GLY A 57 -4.15 11.64 7.85
C GLY A 57 -2.80 10.93 8.03
N ASP A 58 -1.89 11.57 8.74
CA ASP A 58 -0.51 11.11 8.93
C ASP A 58 -0.46 9.78 9.71
N ILE A 59 0.30 8.81 9.20
CA ILE A 59 0.48 7.48 9.84
C ILE A 59 1.80 7.42 10.61
N HIS A 60 2.86 8.09 10.13
CA HIS A 60 4.19 8.10 10.75
C HIS A 60 4.73 6.69 11.10
N GLY A 61 4.55 5.72 10.19
CA GLY A 61 5.02 4.34 10.40
C GLY A 61 4.31 3.58 11.54
N GLN A 62 3.13 4.02 11.98
CA GLN A 62 2.26 3.30 12.90
C GLN A 62 1.49 2.18 12.19
N PHE A 63 2.20 1.10 11.88
CA PHE A 63 1.66 -0.03 11.12
C PHE A 63 0.41 -0.68 11.75
N TYR A 64 0.39 -0.86 13.08
CA TYR A 64 -0.73 -1.50 13.77
C TYR A 64 -2.00 -0.65 13.73
N ASP A 65 -1.87 0.67 13.83
CA ASP A 65 -3.01 1.59 13.73
C ASP A 65 -3.59 1.59 12.32
N LEU A 66 -2.74 1.45 11.29
CA LEU A 66 -3.19 1.28 9.91
C LEU A 66 -3.99 -0.02 9.71
N LEU A 67 -3.55 -1.13 10.32
CA LEU A 67 -4.29 -2.40 10.25
C LEU A 67 -5.67 -2.29 10.91
N GLU A 68 -5.72 -1.72 12.12
CA GLU A 68 -6.98 -1.49 12.83
C GLU A 68 -7.91 -0.58 12.03
N LEU A 69 -7.37 0.43 11.35
CA LEU A 69 -8.13 1.34 10.49
C LEU A 69 -8.77 0.61 9.29
N PHE A 70 -8.14 -0.42 8.74
CA PHE A 70 -8.76 -1.27 7.72
C PHE A 70 -9.80 -2.23 8.31
N ASP A 71 -9.62 -2.70 9.54
CA ASP A 71 -10.60 -3.56 10.20
C ASP A 71 -11.87 -2.79 10.63
N VAL A 72 -11.72 -1.55 11.09
CA VAL A 72 -12.85 -0.67 11.49
C VAL A 72 -13.48 0.03 10.29
N GLY A 73 -12.66 0.54 9.36
CA GLY A 73 -13.11 1.32 8.20
C GLY A 73 -13.61 0.48 7.04
N GLY A 74 -13.22 -0.80 6.97
CA GLY A 74 -13.57 -1.74 5.92
C GLY A 74 -12.40 -2.12 5.01
N GLN A 75 -12.38 -3.34 4.51
CA GLN A 75 -11.28 -3.82 3.68
C GLN A 75 -11.38 -3.28 2.24
N VAL A 76 -10.25 -2.83 1.69
CA VAL A 76 -10.07 -2.61 0.25
C VAL A 76 -10.34 -3.93 -0.48
N PRO A 77 -11.08 -3.97 -1.61
CA PRO A 77 -11.53 -2.84 -2.45
C PRO A 77 -12.96 -2.36 -2.18
N SER A 78 -13.61 -2.80 -1.08
CA SER A 78 -15.02 -2.45 -0.82
C SER A 78 -15.22 -0.99 -0.40
N VAL A 79 -14.16 -0.36 0.13
CA VAL A 79 -14.16 1.02 0.63
C VAL A 79 -13.04 1.80 -0.03
N ASN A 80 -13.32 3.03 -0.45
CA ASN A 80 -12.31 3.92 -1.01
C ASN A 80 -11.53 4.59 0.12
N TYR A 81 -10.19 4.57 0.04
CA TYR A 81 -9.31 5.23 1.00
C TYR A 81 -8.55 6.36 0.33
N VAL A 82 -8.47 7.49 1.02
CA VAL A 82 -7.67 8.66 0.61
C VAL A 82 -6.69 8.94 1.73
N PHE A 83 -5.42 8.68 1.47
CA PHE A 83 -4.35 9.00 2.40
C PHE A 83 -3.72 10.34 2.02
N MET A 84 -3.60 11.25 2.99
CA MET A 84 -3.19 12.64 2.74
C MET A 84 -1.67 12.87 2.74
N GLY A 85 -0.85 11.87 3.08
CA GLY A 85 0.61 11.98 3.12
C GLY A 85 1.21 11.47 4.43
N ASP A 86 2.49 11.74 4.67
CA ASP A 86 3.24 11.39 5.90
C ASP A 86 3.09 9.91 6.35
N PHE A 87 3.26 9.02 5.37
CA PHE A 87 3.31 7.57 5.58
C PHE A 87 4.55 7.11 6.36
N VAL A 88 5.65 7.81 6.12
CA VAL A 88 7.00 7.48 6.58
C VAL A 88 7.50 8.57 7.53
N ASP A 89 8.62 8.29 8.19
CA ASP A 89 9.24 9.05 9.30
C ASP A 89 8.68 8.75 10.70
N ARG A 90 9.61 8.80 11.67
CA ARG A 90 9.46 8.53 13.12
C ARG A 90 9.15 7.09 13.54
N GLY A 91 8.43 6.32 12.74
CA GLY A 91 8.07 4.92 13.05
C GLY A 91 9.12 3.89 12.63
N TYR A 92 9.32 2.86 13.46
CA TYR A 92 10.21 1.72 13.16
C TYR A 92 9.72 0.83 12.00
N TYR A 93 8.42 0.88 11.66
CA TYR A 93 7.78 0.05 10.62
C TYR A 93 7.38 0.84 9.38
N SER A 94 8.17 1.86 9.04
CA SER A 94 7.89 2.75 7.90
C SER A 94 7.92 2.01 6.56
N VAL A 95 8.83 1.05 6.40
CA VAL A 95 8.98 0.27 5.16
C VAL A 95 7.79 -0.65 4.96
N GLU A 96 7.37 -1.37 6.00
CA GLU A 96 6.24 -2.29 5.98
C GLU A 96 4.94 -1.55 5.70
N THR A 97 4.75 -0.40 6.34
CA THR A 97 3.58 0.47 6.12
C THR A 97 3.52 0.94 4.67
N PHE A 98 4.65 1.43 4.13
CA PHE A 98 4.72 1.92 2.77
C PHE A 98 4.51 0.80 1.75
N LEU A 99 5.17 -0.36 1.93
CA LEU A 99 5.03 -1.51 1.03
C LEU A 99 3.61 -2.07 1.03
N LEU A 100 2.92 -2.09 2.18
CA LEU A 100 1.53 -2.54 2.25
C LEU A 100 0.62 -1.61 1.46
N LEU A 101 0.78 -0.30 1.61
CA LEU A 101 0.01 0.69 0.85
C LEU A 101 0.29 0.60 -0.65
N LEU A 102 1.56 0.39 -1.02
CA LEU A 102 1.99 0.23 -2.40
C LEU A 102 1.40 -1.02 -3.05
N ALA A 103 1.33 -2.13 -2.29
CA ALA A 103 0.75 -3.39 -2.77
C ALA A 103 -0.78 -3.33 -2.89
N LEU A 104 -1.44 -2.43 -2.15
CA LEU A 104 -2.88 -2.19 -2.25
C LEU A 104 -3.29 -1.23 -3.39
N LYS A 105 -2.30 -0.55 -4.00
CA LYS A 105 -2.52 0.41 -5.10
C LYS A 105 -2.64 -0.29 -6.45
#